data_AF-A0A6P2NBD0-F1
#
_entry.id   AF-A0A6P2NBD0-F1
#
_cell.length_a   1.000
_cell.length_b   1.000
_cell.length_c   1.000
_cell.angle_alpha   90.00
_cell.angle_beta   90.00
_cell.angle_gamma   90.00
#
_symmetry.space_group_name_H-M   'P 1'
#
loop_
_entity.id
_entity.type
_entity.pdbx_description
1 polymer ?
#
loop_
_entity_poly.entity_id
_entity_poly.type
_entity_poly.pdbx_seq_one_letter_code
_entity_poly.pdbx_strand_id
1 'polypeptide(L)'
;MSAARSEEWAARALFAAMSCGVDVSEDVLAAGLAGIAALGVKSLNKVPFELAKPLFDEMMTCVEFEYDARESGTRALIDDDIEEVVTRIKLRKVVLDLHIEGFLGAVQSMQAIGAAPIPGA
;
A
#
# COMPACT_ATOMS: atom_id res chain seq x y z
N MET A 1 8.83 5.45 0.55
CA MET A 1 9.57 5.45 -0.75
C MET A 1 9.14 6.68 -1.58
N SER A 2 9.77 6.97 -2.73
CA SER A 2 9.33 8.07 -3.61
C SER A 2 8.07 7.69 -4.41
N ALA A 3 7.31 8.68 -4.89
CA ALA A 3 6.07 8.43 -5.65
C ALA A 3 6.29 7.52 -6.89
N ALA A 4 7.38 7.74 -7.64
CA ALA A 4 7.74 6.90 -8.78
C ALA A 4 8.00 5.43 -8.38
N ARG A 5 8.66 5.20 -7.24
CA ARG A 5 8.86 3.84 -6.72
C ARG A 5 7.56 3.21 -6.24
N SER A 6 6.68 4.00 -5.63
CA SER A 6 5.34 3.54 -5.22
C SER A 6 4.50 3.11 -6.42
N GLU A 7 4.54 3.87 -7.51
CA GLU A 7 3.85 3.54 -8.77
C GLU A 7 4.38 2.23 -9.37
N GLU A 8 5.71 2.10 -9.48
CA GLU A 8 6.34 0.88 -9.99
C GLU A 8 6.00 -0.36 -9.13
N TRP A 9 6.03 -0.20 -7.81
CA TRP A 9 5.63 -1.25 -6.87
C TRP A 9 4.16 -1.64 -7.07
N ALA A 10 3.26 -0.66 -7.16
CA ALA A 10 1.82 -0.90 -7.34
C ALA A 10 1.51 -1.58 -8.67
N ALA A 11 2.18 -1.17 -9.75
CA ALA A 11 2.05 -1.81 -11.05
C ALA A 11 2.48 -3.29 -10.98
N ARG A 12 3.66 -3.59 -10.42
CA ARG A 12 4.11 -4.98 -10.25
C ARG A 12 3.14 -5.81 -9.42
N ALA A 13 2.60 -5.25 -8.33
CA ALA A 13 1.60 -5.93 -7.50
C ALA A 13 0.32 -6.26 -8.29
N LEU A 14 -0.19 -5.30 -9.07
CA LEU A 14 -1.39 -5.48 -9.90
C LEU A 14 -1.16 -6.53 -11.00
N PHE A 15 -0.07 -6.43 -11.76
CA PHE A 15 0.23 -7.37 -12.83
C PHE A 15 0.48 -8.79 -12.30
N ALA A 16 1.18 -8.93 -11.16
CA ALA A 16 1.35 -10.21 -10.49
C ALA A 16 0.00 -10.84 -10.12
N ALA A 17 -0.92 -10.06 -9.53
CA ALA A 17 -2.25 -10.53 -9.21
C ALA A 17 -3.03 -10.98 -10.47
N MET A 18 -3.08 -10.14 -11.51
CA MET A 18 -3.81 -10.45 -12.76
C MET A 18 -3.26 -11.70 -13.45
N SER A 19 -1.94 -11.87 -13.52
CA SER A 19 -1.30 -13.06 -14.11
C SER A 19 -1.66 -14.37 -13.38
N CYS A 20 -2.10 -14.29 -12.13
CA CYS A 20 -2.52 -15.44 -11.31
C CYS A 20 -4.04 -15.68 -11.34
N GLY A 21 -4.77 -15.05 -12.28
CA GLY A 21 -6.23 -15.20 -12.42
C GLY A 21 -7.02 -14.53 -11.29
N VAL A 22 -6.47 -13.46 -10.72
CA VAL A 22 -7.22 -12.52 -9.89
C VAL A 22 -8.00 -11.61 -10.82
N ASP A 23 -9.32 -11.72 -10.78
CA ASP A 23 -10.20 -10.85 -11.54
C ASP A 23 -10.43 -9.55 -10.76
N VAL A 24 -10.12 -8.43 -11.38
CA VAL A 24 -10.32 -7.09 -10.82
C VAL A 24 -11.63 -6.58 -11.40
N SER A 25 -12.73 -6.79 -10.67
CA SER A 25 -14.05 -6.36 -11.14
C SER A 25 -14.13 -4.83 -11.29
N GLU A 26 -15.04 -4.35 -12.13
CA GLU A 26 -15.28 -2.91 -12.29
C GLU A 26 -15.67 -2.25 -10.96
N ASP A 27 -16.37 -2.97 -10.07
CA ASP A 27 -16.69 -2.49 -8.73
C ASP A 27 -15.44 -2.27 -7.86
N VAL A 28 -14.41 -3.11 -8.03
CA VAL A 28 -13.13 -2.96 -7.33
C VAL A 28 -12.36 -1.76 -7.87
N LEU A 29 -12.37 -1.56 -9.19
CA LEU A 29 -11.77 -0.39 -9.84
C LEU A 29 -12.49 0.90 -9.43
N ALA A 30 -13.83 0.88 -9.39
CA ALA A 30 -14.67 2.00 -8.98
C ALA A 30 -14.51 2.35 -7.49
N ALA A 31 -14.24 1.34 -6.65
CA ALA A 31 -13.90 1.52 -5.24
C ALA A 31 -12.43 2.00 -5.03
N GLY A 32 -11.65 2.16 -6.10
CA GLY A 32 -10.26 2.61 -6.05
C GLY A 32 -9.37 1.70 -5.21
N LEU A 33 -8.35 2.27 -4.57
CA LEU A 33 -7.41 1.48 -3.76
C LEU A 33 -8.04 0.79 -2.54
N ALA A 34 -9.20 1.27 -2.05
CA ALA A 34 -9.97 0.57 -1.01
C ALA A 34 -10.54 -0.76 -1.53
N GLY A 35 -11.02 -0.78 -2.78
CA GLY A 35 -11.42 -2.02 -3.46
C GLY A 35 -10.25 -2.97 -3.66
N ILE A 36 -9.09 -2.44 -4.06
CA ILE A 36 -7.87 -3.22 -4.29
C ILE A 36 -7.37 -3.86 -2.98
N ALA A 37 -7.44 -3.14 -1.85
CA ALA A 37 -7.08 -3.68 -0.54
C ALA A 37 -7.98 -4.86 -0.11
N ALA A 38 -9.30 -4.76 -0.37
CA ALA A 38 -10.24 -5.84 -0.08
C ALA A 38 -10.07 -7.06 -1.01
N LEU A 39 -9.68 -6.84 -2.27
CA LEU A 39 -9.31 -7.89 -3.22
C LEU A 39 -7.99 -8.57 -2.83
N GLY A 40 -7.03 -7.81 -2.30
CA GLY A 40 -5.70 -8.28 -1.90
C GLY A 40 -5.76 -9.51 -0.98
N VAL A 41 -6.55 -9.46 0.10
CA VAL A 41 -6.66 -10.58 1.06
C VAL A 41 -7.19 -11.87 0.42
N LYS A 42 -8.16 -11.77 -0.50
CA LYS A 42 -8.72 -12.94 -1.22
C LYS A 42 -7.77 -13.47 -2.29
N SER A 43 -6.85 -12.64 -2.77
CA SER A 43 -5.94 -12.92 -3.88
C SER A 43 -4.62 -13.54 -3.43
N LEU A 44 -4.24 -13.36 -2.17
CA LEU A 44 -3.00 -13.91 -1.60
C LEU A 44 -2.89 -15.43 -1.69
N ASN A 45 -4.01 -16.17 -1.79
CA ASN A 45 -3.96 -17.63 -1.98
C ASN A 45 -3.64 -18.05 -3.43
N LYS A 46 -3.77 -17.14 -4.41
CA LYS A 46 -3.51 -17.42 -5.84
C LYS A 46 -2.13 -16.99 -6.29
N VAL A 47 -1.57 -15.95 -5.65
CA VAL A 47 -0.27 -15.39 -6.04
C VAL A 47 0.85 -16.24 -5.41
N PRO A 48 1.75 -16.83 -6.21
CA PRO A 48 2.86 -17.60 -5.68
C PRO A 48 3.81 -16.69 -4.87
N PHE A 49 4.36 -17.25 -3.80
CA PHE A 49 5.21 -16.52 -2.87
C PHE A 49 6.41 -15.84 -3.56
N GLU A 50 6.98 -16.46 -4.60
CA GLU A 50 8.12 -15.90 -5.34
C GLU A 50 7.80 -14.59 -6.07
N LEU A 51 6.54 -14.35 -6.45
CA LEU A 51 6.11 -13.07 -7.01
C LEU A 51 5.78 -12.05 -5.92
N ALA A 52 5.28 -12.52 -4.78
CA ALA A 52 4.86 -11.66 -3.68
C ALA A 52 6.04 -11.20 -2.79
N LYS A 53 7.05 -12.06 -2.59
CA LYS A 53 8.17 -11.81 -1.67
C LYS A 53 8.94 -10.54 -2.03
N PRO A 54 9.34 -10.27 -3.29
CA PRO A 54 10.05 -9.03 -3.63
C PRO A 54 9.24 -7.77 -3.31
N LEU A 55 7.92 -7.82 -3.48
CA LEU A 55 7.01 -6.72 -3.14
C LEU A 55 6.94 -6.51 -1.62
N PHE A 56 6.84 -7.59 -0.85
CA PHE A 56 6.84 -7.52 0.61
C PHE A 56 8.16 -7.07 1.20
N ASP A 57 9.28 -7.44 0.59
CA ASP A 57 10.61 -7.01 1.00
C ASP A 57 10.80 -5.51 0.73
N GLU A 58 10.35 -5.03 -0.45
CA GLU A 58 10.40 -3.60 -0.79
C GLU A 58 9.50 -2.75 0.11
N MET A 59 8.33 -3.24 0.51
CA MET A 59 7.50 -2.54 1.50
C MET A 59 8.26 -2.32 2.82
N MET A 60 9.03 -3.30 3.27
CA MET A 60 9.76 -3.22 4.53
C MET A 60 10.92 -2.22 4.47
N THR A 61 11.36 -1.76 3.30
CA THR A 61 12.35 -0.68 3.18
C THR A 61 11.78 0.69 3.53
N CYS A 62 10.46 0.81 3.75
CA CYS A 62 9.82 2.04 4.25
C CYS A 62 9.82 2.12 5.78
N VAL A 63 10.30 1.09 6.47
CA VAL A 63 10.31 1.02 7.93
C VAL A 63 11.73 1.17 8.43
N GLU A 64 11.91 2.02 9.44
CA GLU A 64 13.18 2.23 10.12
C GLU A 64 13.03 1.90 11.61
N PHE A 65 14.12 1.45 12.22
CA PHE A 65 14.23 1.28 13.67
C PHE A 65 14.60 2.63 14.28
N GLU A 66 13.72 3.16 15.12
CA GLU A 66 14.01 4.31 15.96
C GLU A 66 14.74 3.86 17.23
N TYR A 67 15.84 4.54 17.55
CA TYR A 67 16.59 4.30 18.77
C TYR A 67 16.74 5.59 19.57
N ASP A 68 16.58 5.47 20.89
CA ASP A 68 16.82 6.55 21.82
C ASP A 68 18.09 6.23 22.62
N ALA A 69 19.22 6.75 22.15
CA ALA A 69 20.51 6.67 22.80
C ALA A 69 20.91 8.07 23.28
N ARG A 70 22.22 8.34 23.44
CA ARG A 70 22.69 9.69 23.79
C ARG A 70 22.33 10.75 22.72
N GLU A 71 22.08 10.29 21.50
CA GLU A 71 21.46 11.04 20.40
C GLU A 71 20.37 10.16 19.78
N SER A 72 19.14 10.68 19.71
CA SER A 72 18.00 9.99 19.08
C SER A 72 18.16 9.98 17.56
N GLY A 73 17.83 8.85 16.92
CA GLY A 73 17.90 8.73 15.47
C GLY A 73 17.15 7.50 14.94
N THR A 74 17.22 7.32 13.63
CA THR A 74 16.64 6.17 12.93
C THR A 74 17.70 5.45 12.12
N ARG A 75 17.50 4.15 11.91
CA ARG A 75 18.33 3.33 11.00
C ARG A 75 17.48 2.31 10.26
N ALA A 76 18.01 1.76 9.18
CA ALA A 76 17.37 0.63 8.51
C ALA A 76 17.17 -0.56 9.47
N LEU A 77 16.08 -1.30 9.26
CA LEU A 77 15.81 -2.54 9.98
C LEU A 77 16.90 -3.58 9.69
N ILE A 78 17.29 -4.31 10.74
CA ILE A 78 18.04 -5.56 10.65
C ILE A 78 17.11 -6.72 11.02
N ASP A 79 17.49 -7.95 10.68
CA ASP A 79 16.62 -9.12 10.83
C ASP A 79 16.17 -9.35 12.28
N ASP A 80 17.05 -9.06 13.25
CA ASP A 80 16.79 -9.26 14.69
C ASP A 80 15.99 -8.11 15.34
N ASP A 81 15.60 -7.06 14.60
CA ASP A 81 14.80 -5.96 15.18
C ASP A 81 13.34 -6.35 15.43
N ILE A 82 12.86 -7.40 14.77
CA ILE A 82 11.44 -7.80 14.82
C ILE A 82 11.34 -9.32 14.96
N GLU A 83 11.09 -9.76 16.18
CA GLU A 83 10.93 -11.18 16.52
C GLU A 83 9.54 -11.72 16.16
N GLU A 84 8.48 -10.90 16.28
CA GLU A 84 7.11 -11.37 16.06
C GLU A 84 6.64 -11.21 14.62
N VAL A 85 6.19 -12.32 14.03
CA VAL A 85 5.53 -12.34 12.71
C VAL A 85 4.35 -11.37 12.65
N VAL A 86 3.56 -11.27 13.72
CA VAL A 86 2.42 -10.35 13.82
C VAL A 86 2.86 -8.89 13.69
N THR A 87 4.00 -8.52 14.26
CA THR A 87 4.58 -7.17 14.15
C THR A 87 4.92 -6.87 12.69
N ARG A 88 5.56 -7.81 11.98
CA ARG A 88 5.86 -7.64 10.54
C ARG A 88 4.58 -7.47 9.69
N ILE A 89 3.50 -8.16 10.02
CA ILE A 89 2.21 -8.01 9.30
C ILE A 89 1.59 -6.63 9.58
N LYS A 90 1.59 -6.17 10.83
CA LYS A 90 1.09 -4.84 11.21
C LYS A 90 1.85 -3.73 10.50
N LEU A 91 3.18 -3.80 10.47
CA LEU A 91 4.02 -2.81 9.78
C LEU A 91 3.71 -2.75 8.29
N ARG A 92 3.58 -3.89 7.61
CA ARG A 92 3.18 -3.92 6.19
C ARG A 92 1.81 -3.30 5.96
N LYS A 93 0.84 -3.54 6.85
CA LYS A 93 -0.46 -2.88 6.78
C LYS A 93 -0.31 -1.36 6.89
N VAL A 94 0.44 -0.86 7.87
CA VAL A 94 0.66 0.58 8.05
C VAL A 94 1.36 1.19 6.83
N VAL A 95 2.37 0.53 6.27
CA VAL A 95 3.03 0.97 5.03
C VAL A 95 2.03 1.02 3.87
N LEU A 96 1.18 0.00 3.72
CA LEU A 96 0.16 -0.02 2.68
C LEU A 96 -0.84 1.13 2.87
N ASP A 97 -1.36 1.31 4.08
CA ASP A 97 -2.31 2.37 4.42
C ASP A 97 -1.69 3.75 4.08
N LEU A 98 -0.44 4.03 4.47
CA LEU A 98 0.28 5.26 4.15
C LEU A 98 0.39 5.55 2.63
N HIS A 99 0.65 4.52 1.83
CA HIS A 99 0.80 4.69 0.37
C HIS A 99 -0.55 4.72 -0.36
N ILE A 100 -1.63 4.27 0.29
CA ILE A 100 -3.00 4.29 -0.24
C ILE A 100 -3.77 5.55 0.20
N GLU A 101 -3.57 6.04 1.42
CA GLU A 101 -4.32 7.15 2.02
C GLU A 101 -4.23 8.44 1.20
N GLY A 102 -3.06 8.73 0.59
CA GLY A 102 -2.89 9.86 -0.32
C GLY A 102 -3.80 9.81 -1.56
N PHE A 103 -4.16 8.61 -2.02
CA PHE A 103 -5.13 8.44 -3.11
C PHE A 103 -6.57 8.57 -2.63
N LEU A 104 -6.90 8.05 -1.44
CA LEU A 104 -8.26 8.14 -0.88
C LEU A 104 -8.63 9.59 -0.50
N GLY A 105 -7.68 10.36 0.01
CA GLY A 105 -7.85 11.79 0.29
C GLY A 105 -8.00 12.65 -0.98
N ALA A 106 -7.33 12.28 -2.07
CA ALA A 106 -7.45 12.97 -3.37
C ALA A 106 -8.83 12.78 -4.00
N VAL A 107 -9.46 11.61 -3.84
CA VAL A 107 -10.85 11.36 -4.29
C VAL A 107 -11.83 12.30 -3.59
N GLN A 108 -11.68 12.53 -2.28
CA GLN A 108 -12.51 13.49 -1.55
C GLN A 108 -12.33 14.92 -2.06
N SER A 109 -11.11 15.30 -2.44
CA SER A 109 -10.81 16.62 -3.01
C SER A 109 -11.47 16.83 -4.39
N MET A 110 -11.61 15.80 -5.21
CA MET A 110 -12.25 15.92 -6.53
C MET A 110 -13.78 15.98 -6.44
N GLN A 111 -14.40 15.34 -5.44
CA GLN A 111 -15.85 15.44 -5.20
C GLN A 111 -16.29 16.83 -4.68
N ALA A 112 -15.40 17.55 -4.00
CA ALA A 112 -15.69 18.91 -3.54
C ALA A 112 -15.77 19.95 -4.68
N ILE A 113 -15.09 19.71 -5.80
CA ILE A 113 -15.08 20.64 -6.96
C ILE A 113 -16.38 20.53 -7.78
N GLY A 114 -17.02 19.36 -7.79
CA GLY A 114 -18.29 19.14 -8.51
C GLY A 114 -19.54 19.67 -7.82
N ALA A 115 -19.44 20.16 -6.58
CA ALA A 115 -20.57 20.60 -5.76
C ALA A 115 -20.69 22.13 -5.62
N ALA A 116 -19.86 22.92 -6.31
CA ALA A 116 -20.01 24.37 -6.30
C ALA A 116 -21.30 24.75 -7.06
N PRO A 117 -22.31 25.38 -6.40
CA PRO A 117 -23.46 25.90 -7.12
C PRO A 117 -22.98 27.05 -8.03
N ILE A 118 -23.46 27.03 -9.27
CA ILE A 118 -23.30 28.13 -10.21
C ILE A 118 -23.97 29.36 -9.57
N PRO A 119 -23.25 30.46 -9.27
CA PRO A 119 -23.88 31.63 -8.70
C PRO A 119 -24.69 32.32 -9.81
N GLY A 120 -26.02 32.18 -9.75
CA GLY A 120 -26.97 32.95 -10.56
C GLY A 120 -27.56 32.18 -11.75
N ALA A 121 -28.62 31.43 -11.48
CA ALA A 121 -29.73 31.16 -12.41
C ALA A 121 -31.03 31.06 -11.60
#